data_AF-F6XP80-F1
#
_entry.id   AF-F6XP80-F1
#
_cell.length_a   1.000
_cell.length_b   1.000
_cell.length_c   1.000
_cell.angle_alpha   90.00
_cell.angle_beta   90.00
_cell.angle_gamma   90.00
#
_symmetry.space_group_name_H-M   'P 1'
#
loop_
_entity.id
_entity.type
_entity.pdbx_description
1 polymer ?
#
loop_
_entity_poly.entity_id
_entity_poly.type
_entity_poly.pdbx_seq_one_letter_code
_entity_poly.pdbx_strand_id
1 'polypeptide(L)'
;MNCLNQAIAEQRIHQVRLLLSLNVNPEFRDRKDHNRTPFIKAACLSCQDSGYKIARILIKVGVNMNACDSNDRTALHYACEGGKCSLVKLLLNEDAIELNRQDKQGHTPLMLAAMNGHLRASRMTVLRLVKFDVDIDIRDKKGYTSLLLAIKAQNYEIANDLVRYGNACATIR
;
A
#
# COMPACT_ATOMS: atom_id res chain seq x y z
N MET A 1 6.55 -20.95 2.21
CA MET A 1 6.14 -20.86 0.79
C MET A 1 5.12 -21.94 0.46
N ASN A 2 3.85 -21.56 0.27
CA ASN A 2 2.85 -22.45 -0.35
C ASN A 2 2.90 -22.31 -1.88
N CYS A 3 2.24 -23.21 -2.60
CA CYS A 3 2.20 -23.20 -4.07
C CYS A 3 1.63 -21.88 -4.65
N LEU A 4 0.69 -21.24 -3.94
CA LEU A 4 0.11 -19.96 -4.35
C LEU A 4 1.14 -18.82 -4.28
N ASN A 5 1.89 -18.69 -3.18
CA ASN A 5 2.95 -17.69 -3.05
C ASN A 5 4.06 -17.90 -4.07
N GLN A 6 4.40 -19.16 -4.39
CA GLN A 6 5.37 -19.46 -5.44
C GLN A 6 4.85 -18.98 -6.81
N ALA A 7 3.60 -19.30 -7.16
CA ALA A 7 2.99 -18.85 -8.42
C ALA A 7 2.91 -17.31 -8.52
N ILE A 8 2.65 -16.62 -7.41
CA ILE A 8 2.65 -15.16 -7.33
C ILE A 8 4.07 -14.60 -7.52
N ALA A 9 5.07 -15.17 -6.83
CA ALA A 9 6.47 -14.75 -6.96
C ALA A 9 6.99 -14.91 -8.38
N GLU A 10 6.58 -15.99 -9.07
CA GLU A 10 6.87 -16.27 -10.47
C GLU A 10 5.95 -15.53 -11.45
N GLN A 11 4.99 -14.73 -10.95
CA GLN A 11 4.04 -13.93 -11.74
C GLN A 11 3.17 -14.76 -12.71
N ARG A 12 2.93 -16.04 -12.40
CA ARG A 12 2.15 -16.97 -13.23
C ARG A 12 0.65 -16.79 -13.00
N ILE A 13 0.06 -15.77 -13.61
CA ILE A 13 -1.35 -15.37 -13.42
C ILE A 13 -2.33 -16.53 -13.66
N HIS A 14 -2.12 -17.34 -14.69
CA HIS A 14 -2.98 -18.50 -14.97
C HIS A 14 -2.91 -19.54 -13.84
N GLN A 15 -1.71 -19.80 -13.33
CA GLN A 15 -1.51 -20.74 -12.22
C GLN A 15 -2.13 -20.19 -10.93
N VAL A 16 -2.03 -18.89 -10.66
CA VAL A 16 -2.72 -18.25 -9.54
C VAL A 16 -4.24 -18.49 -9.61
N ARG A 17 -4.87 -18.27 -10.77
CA ARG A 17 -6.31 -18.54 -10.95
C ARG A 17 -6.67 -19.99 -10.72
N LEU A 18 -5.88 -20.91 -11.29
CA LEU A 18 -6.11 -22.34 -11.13
C LEU A 18 -6.02 -22.76 -9.66
N LEU A 19 -4.98 -22.34 -8.94
CA LEU A 19 -4.81 -22.67 -7.53
C LEU A 19 -5.97 -22.13 -6.68
N LEU A 20 -6.46 -20.93 -6.97
CA LEU A 20 -7.62 -20.37 -6.27
C LEU A 20 -8.92 -21.13 -6.60
N SER A 21 -9.11 -21.58 -7.85
CA SER A 21 -10.26 -22.43 -8.20
C SER A 21 -10.23 -23.81 -7.53
N LEU A 22 -9.04 -24.28 -7.15
CA LEU A 22 -8.85 -25.51 -6.36
C LEU A 22 -8.98 -25.26 -4.85
N ASN A 23 -9.54 -24.12 -4.45
CA ASN A 23 -9.78 -23.72 -3.06
C ASN A 23 -8.51 -23.69 -2.18
N VAL A 24 -7.34 -23.40 -2.78
CA VAL A 24 -6.10 -23.16 -2.03
C VAL A 24 -6.29 -21.90 -1.19
N ASN A 25 -5.99 -21.99 0.12
CA ASN A 25 -6.15 -20.89 1.06
C ASN A 25 -5.41 -19.61 0.61
N PRO A 26 -6.13 -18.53 0.23
CA PRO A 26 -5.53 -17.27 -0.20
C PRO A 26 -5.06 -16.38 0.96
N GLU A 27 -5.38 -16.74 2.20
CA GLU A 27 -4.96 -16.05 3.43
C GLU A 27 -3.72 -16.68 4.09
N PHE A 28 -3.09 -17.65 3.42
CA PHE A 28 -1.91 -18.32 3.96
C PHE A 28 -0.80 -17.31 4.30
N ARG A 29 -0.24 -17.39 5.50
CA ARG A 29 0.84 -16.49 5.93
C ARG A 29 2.19 -17.19 5.83
N ASP A 30 3.10 -16.61 5.07
CA ASP A 30 4.43 -17.20 4.87
C ASP A 30 5.38 -16.87 6.02
N ARG A 31 5.52 -17.79 6.98
CA ARG A 31 6.44 -17.62 8.12
C ARG A 31 7.89 -17.41 7.71
N LYS A 32 8.28 -17.82 6.49
CA LYS A 32 9.65 -17.62 5.97
C LYS A 32 9.84 -16.29 5.25
N ASP A 33 8.75 -15.57 4.94
CA ASP A 33 8.78 -14.26 4.27
C ASP A 33 7.91 -13.27 5.05
N HIS A 34 8.41 -12.85 6.22
CA HIS A 34 7.82 -11.80 7.04
C HIS A 34 6.34 -12.02 7.37
N ASN A 35 5.87 -13.27 7.42
CA ASN A 35 4.46 -13.58 7.67
C ASN A 35 3.48 -12.94 6.66
N ARG A 36 3.96 -12.68 5.43
CA ARG A 36 3.17 -12.04 4.37
C ARG A 36 2.08 -12.97 3.83
N THR A 37 0.93 -12.37 3.51
CA THR A 37 -0.14 -13.04 2.76
C THR A 37 0.14 -12.98 1.25
N PRO A 38 -0.49 -13.85 0.44
CA PRO A 38 -0.54 -13.73 -1.01
C PRO A 38 -0.86 -12.31 -1.50
N PHE A 39 -1.76 -11.62 -0.80
CA PHE A 39 -2.16 -10.26 -1.16
C PHE A 39 -1.04 -9.24 -0.94
N ILE A 40 -0.37 -9.28 0.21
CA ILE A 40 0.82 -8.45 0.46
C ILE A 40 1.93 -8.79 -0.54
N LYS A 41 2.14 -10.08 -0.84
CA LYS A 41 3.14 -10.52 -1.81
C LYS A 41 2.90 -9.93 -3.20
N ALA A 42 1.65 -9.91 -3.66
CA ALA A 42 1.25 -9.27 -4.90
C ALA A 42 1.58 -7.76 -4.89
N ALA A 43 1.34 -7.09 -3.76
CA ALA A 43 1.69 -5.68 -3.56
C ALA A 43 3.20 -5.42 -3.53
N CYS A 44 4.05 -6.41 -3.26
CA CYS A 44 5.51 -6.28 -3.29
C CYS A 44 6.15 -6.52 -4.67
N LEU A 45 5.45 -7.11 -5.65
CA LEU A 45 6.01 -7.47 -6.96
C LEU A 45 6.62 -6.28 -7.71
N SER A 46 7.77 -6.47 -8.36
CA SER A 46 8.46 -5.43 -9.13
C SER A 46 7.66 -4.97 -10.36
N CYS A 47 7.04 -5.91 -11.08
CA CYS A 47 6.16 -5.61 -12.20
C CYS A 47 4.79 -5.10 -11.71
N GLN A 48 4.49 -3.83 -12.00
CA GLN A 48 3.22 -3.21 -11.60
C GLN A 48 2.00 -3.91 -12.22
N ASP A 49 2.09 -4.33 -13.48
CA ASP A 49 0.98 -4.98 -14.19
C ASP A 49 0.62 -6.35 -13.60
N SER A 50 1.63 -7.17 -13.31
CA SER A 50 1.45 -8.48 -12.69
C SER A 50 0.88 -8.32 -11.27
N GLY A 51 1.47 -7.42 -10.48
CA GLY A 51 0.97 -7.10 -9.13
C GLY A 51 -0.49 -6.65 -9.13
N TYR A 52 -0.85 -5.74 -10.04
CA TYR A 52 -2.22 -5.27 -10.21
C TYR A 52 -3.18 -6.40 -10.60
N LYS A 53 -2.83 -7.22 -11.62
CA LYS A 53 -3.68 -8.32 -12.08
C LYS A 53 -3.90 -9.37 -10.99
N ILE A 54 -2.85 -9.73 -10.24
CA ILE A 54 -2.94 -10.70 -9.13
C ILE A 54 -3.75 -10.11 -7.97
N ALA A 55 -3.50 -8.87 -7.56
CA ALA A 55 -4.29 -8.21 -6.51
C ALA A 55 -5.78 -8.18 -6.85
N ARG A 56 -6.15 -7.85 -8.10
CA ARG A 56 -7.54 -7.93 -8.57
C ARG A 56 -8.15 -9.32 -8.47
N ILE A 57 -7.38 -10.36 -8.77
CA ILE A 57 -7.86 -11.74 -8.65
C ILE A 57 -8.12 -12.07 -7.18
N LEU A 58 -7.21 -11.71 -6.29
CA LEU A 58 -7.33 -11.98 -4.86
C LEU A 58 -8.50 -11.21 -4.23
N ILE A 59 -8.70 -9.93 -4.57
CA ILE A 59 -9.85 -9.13 -4.11
C ILE A 59 -11.18 -9.80 -4.47
N LYS A 60 -11.30 -10.35 -5.70
CA LYS A 60 -12.51 -11.07 -6.13
C LYS A 60 -12.82 -12.33 -5.33
N VAL A 61 -11.82 -12.92 -4.67
CA VAL A 61 -11.99 -14.09 -3.80
C VAL A 61 -12.34 -13.67 -2.37
N GLY A 62 -12.37 -12.37 -2.07
CA GLY A 62 -12.77 -11.85 -0.76
C GLY A 62 -11.66 -11.93 0.28
N VAL A 63 -10.40 -11.75 -0.12
CA VAL A 63 -9.26 -11.72 0.81
C VAL A 63 -9.34 -10.54 1.78
N ASN A 64 -8.77 -10.69 2.97
CA ASN A 64 -8.60 -9.60 3.91
C ASN A 64 -7.49 -8.64 3.43
N MET A 65 -7.91 -7.52 2.85
CA MET A 65 -7.00 -6.50 2.31
C MET A 65 -6.20 -5.75 3.38
N ASN A 66 -6.70 -5.73 4.61
CA ASN A 66 -6.06 -5.08 5.77
C ASN A 66 -5.15 -6.03 6.56
N ALA A 67 -4.97 -7.26 6.09
CA ALA A 67 -3.97 -8.14 6.66
C ALA A 67 -2.59 -7.47 6.62
N CYS A 68 -1.84 -7.61 7.71
CA CYS A 68 -0.49 -7.07 7.84
C CYS A 68 0.57 -8.17 7.87
N ASP A 69 1.80 -7.82 7.57
CA ASP A 69 2.96 -8.70 7.72
C ASP A 69 3.58 -8.56 9.14
N SER A 70 4.75 -9.15 9.37
CA SER A 70 5.44 -9.08 10.64
C SER A 70 5.99 -7.69 10.97
N ASN A 71 5.91 -6.71 10.06
CA ASN A 71 6.25 -5.32 10.30
C ASN A 71 5.01 -4.43 10.46
N ASP A 72 3.84 -5.04 10.64
CA ASP A 72 2.53 -4.39 10.67
C ASP A 72 2.21 -3.63 9.36
N ARG A 73 2.90 -3.96 8.26
CA ARG A 73 2.65 -3.36 6.95
C ARG A 73 1.57 -4.12 6.20
N THR A 74 0.62 -3.37 5.66
CA THR A 74 -0.44 -3.88 4.77
C THR A 74 -0.03 -3.80 3.30
N ALA A 75 -0.84 -4.34 2.40
CA ALA A 75 -0.66 -4.17 0.96
C ALA A 75 -0.62 -2.69 0.54
N LEU A 76 -1.41 -1.82 1.19
CA LEU A 76 -1.43 -0.39 0.91
C LEU A 76 -0.08 0.28 1.25
N HIS A 77 0.56 -0.09 2.37
CA HIS A 77 1.89 0.40 2.72
C HIS A 77 2.89 0.13 1.59
N TYR A 78 2.95 -1.10 1.09
CA TYR A 78 3.87 -1.49 0.01
C TYR A 78 3.52 -0.86 -1.34
N ALA A 79 2.23 -0.71 -1.64
CA ALA A 79 1.78 -0.03 -2.84
C ALA A 79 2.22 1.44 -2.84
N CYS A 80 2.11 2.10 -1.68
CA CYS A 80 2.50 3.49 -1.48
C CYS A 80 4.01 3.70 -1.48
N GLU A 81 4.76 2.86 -0.76
CA GLU A 81 6.23 2.86 -0.74
C GLU A 81 6.81 2.66 -2.15
N GLY A 82 6.24 1.73 -2.93
CA GLY A 82 6.68 1.45 -4.31
C GLY A 82 6.10 2.38 -5.38
N GLY A 83 5.29 3.39 -5.02
CA GLY A 83 4.64 4.29 -5.97
C GLY A 83 3.72 3.58 -6.98
N LYS A 84 3.10 2.45 -6.61
CA LYS A 84 2.28 1.59 -7.49
C LYS A 84 0.89 2.18 -7.69
N CYS A 85 0.85 3.30 -8.42
CA CYS A 85 -0.33 4.11 -8.70
C CYS A 85 -1.61 3.32 -9.01
N SER A 86 -1.52 2.32 -9.89
CA SER A 86 -2.67 1.50 -10.31
C SER A 86 -3.18 0.60 -9.19
N LEU A 87 -2.28 0.06 -8.36
CA LEU A 87 -2.63 -0.76 -7.20
C LEU A 87 -3.20 0.11 -6.08
N VAL A 88 -2.62 1.28 -5.81
CA VAL A 88 -3.19 2.23 -4.85
C VAL A 88 -4.61 2.60 -5.27
N LYS A 89 -4.83 2.99 -6.53
CA LYS A 89 -6.18 3.31 -7.02
C LYS A 89 -7.15 2.13 -6.86
N LEU A 90 -6.69 0.90 -7.12
CA LEU A 90 -7.50 -0.29 -6.92
C LEU A 90 -7.92 -0.44 -5.45
N LEU A 91 -6.98 -0.33 -4.51
CA LEU A 91 -7.24 -0.48 -3.08
C LEU A 91 -8.16 0.63 -2.55
N LEU A 92 -7.99 1.88 -2.99
CA LEU A 92 -8.81 3.01 -2.56
C LEU A 92 -10.27 2.95 -3.04
N ASN A 93 -10.57 2.11 -4.02
CA ASN A 93 -11.94 1.87 -4.48
C ASN A 93 -12.67 0.83 -3.62
N GLU A 94 -12.00 0.23 -2.63
CA GLU A 94 -12.59 -0.79 -1.77
C GLU A 94 -12.98 -0.16 -0.43
N ASP A 95 -14.27 -0.15 -0.10
CA ASP A 95 -14.83 0.62 1.02
C ASP A 95 -14.21 0.28 2.39
N ALA A 96 -13.74 -0.96 2.57
CA ALA A 96 -13.22 -1.44 3.85
C ALA A 96 -11.71 -1.22 4.03
N ILE A 97 -11.01 -0.54 3.11
CA ILE A 97 -9.55 -0.37 3.19
C ILE A 97 -9.16 0.60 4.32
N GLU A 98 -8.21 0.21 5.17
CA GLU A 98 -7.68 1.07 6.22
C GLU A 98 -6.56 1.98 5.69
N LEU A 99 -6.81 3.29 5.65
CA LEU A 99 -5.88 4.29 5.10
C LEU A 99 -4.81 4.77 6.10
N ASN A 100 -5.15 4.76 7.40
CA ASN A 100 -4.39 5.40 8.46
C ASN A 100 -3.62 4.41 9.35
N ARG A 101 -3.67 3.10 9.06
CA ARG A 101 -2.94 2.09 9.84
C ARG A 101 -1.46 2.42 9.86
N GLN A 102 -0.84 2.32 11.02
CA GLN A 102 0.59 2.54 11.21
C GLN A 102 1.34 1.20 11.22
N ASP A 103 2.49 1.17 10.57
CA ASP A 103 3.44 0.06 10.67
C ASP A 103 4.22 0.08 11.99
N LYS A 104 5.15 -0.87 12.18
CA LYS A 104 6.00 -0.94 13.38
C LYS A 104 6.84 0.30 13.67
N GLN A 105 7.08 1.16 12.70
CA GLN A 105 7.82 2.42 12.86
C GLN A 105 6.88 3.61 13.09
N GLY A 106 5.56 3.38 13.10
CA GLY A 106 4.56 4.43 13.16
C GLY A 106 4.26 5.02 11.78
N HIS A 107 4.75 4.42 10.69
CA HIS A 107 4.54 4.97 9.35
C HIS A 107 3.18 4.57 8.82
N THR A 108 2.39 5.56 8.38
CA THR A 108 1.19 5.33 7.58
C THR A 108 1.56 5.11 6.11
N PRO A 109 0.67 4.56 5.27
CA PRO A 109 0.90 4.49 3.83
C PRO A 109 1.23 5.85 3.20
N LEU A 110 0.58 6.94 3.67
CA LEU A 110 0.84 8.30 3.21
C LEU A 110 2.29 8.73 3.52
N MET A 111 2.78 8.45 4.73
CA MET A 111 4.16 8.74 5.12
C MET A 111 5.16 8.03 4.20
N LEU A 112 4.93 6.75 3.88
CA LEU A 112 5.80 5.98 2.99
C LEU A 112 5.81 6.53 1.55
N ALA A 113 4.65 6.99 1.04
CA ALA A 113 4.58 7.66 -0.26
C ALA A 113 5.30 9.02 -0.24
N ALA A 114 5.20 9.77 0.85
CA ALA A 114 5.82 11.08 1.02
C ALA A 114 7.35 11.02 1.10
N MET A 115 7.91 9.95 1.69
CA MET A 115 9.35 9.71 1.74
C MET A 115 9.96 9.35 0.37
N ASN A 116 9.23 8.64 -0.49
CA ASN A 116 9.72 8.14 -1.78
C ASN A 116 9.44 9.09 -2.97
N GLY A 117 9.34 10.39 -2.72
CA GLY A 117 8.89 11.42 -3.67
C GLY A 117 9.75 11.64 -4.92
N HIS A 118 10.94 11.02 -5.02
CA HIS A 118 11.78 11.07 -6.22
C HIS A 118 11.14 10.36 -7.43
N LEU A 119 10.10 9.55 -7.21
CA LEU A 119 9.32 8.94 -8.29
C LEU A 119 8.09 9.80 -8.56
N ARG A 120 7.88 10.21 -9.82
CA ARG A 120 6.64 10.89 -10.27
C ARG A 120 5.37 10.14 -9.84
N ALA A 121 5.46 8.81 -9.73
CA ALA A 121 4.38 7.95 -9.29
C ALA A 121 4.06 8.09 -7.78
N SER A 122 5.02 8.46 -6.94
CA SER A 122 4.82 8.73 -5.51
C SER A 122 4.01 9.99 -5.29
N ARG A 123 4.29 11.09 -6.02
CA ARG A 123 3.48 12.31 -5.95
C ARG A 123 2.02 12.05 -6.33
N MET A 124 1.79 11.31 -7.42
CA MET A 124 0.43 10.91 -7.83
C MET A 124 -0.26 10.03 -6.78
N THR A 125 0.49 9.18 -6.08
CA THR A 125 -0.02 8.36 -4.97
C THR A 125 -0.46 9.23 -3.80
N VAL A 126 0.36 10.21 -3.39
CA VAL A 126 0.00 11.19 -2.37
C VAL A 126 -1.26 11.95 -2.76
N LEU A 127 -1.31 12.52 -3.97
CA LEU A 127 -2.48 13.26 -4.47
C LEU A 127 -3.75 12.42 -4.52
N ARG A 128 -3.64 11.09 -4.68
CA ARG A 128 -4.80 10.20 -4.58
C ARG A 128 -5.19 9.98 -3.13
N LEU A 129 -4.25 9.64 -2.24
CA LEU A 129 -4.53 9.40 -0.83
C LEU A 129 -5.20 10.60 -0.16
N VAL A 130 -4.67 11.80 -0.38
CA VAL A 130 -5.24 13.03 0.20
C VAL A 130 -6.62 13.38 -0.35
N LYS A 131 -7.06 12.82 -1.48
CA LYS A 131 -8.45 13.00 -1.92
C LYS A 131 -9.44 12.16 -1.11
N PHE A 132 -8.94 11.16 -0.39
CA PHE A 132 -9.70 10.43 0.62
C PHE A 132 -9.43 11.09 1.97
N ASP A 133 -10.31 10.87 2.95
CA ASP A 133 -10.24 11.44 4.29
C ASP A 133 -9.12 10.78 5.14
N VAL A 134 -7.90 10.85 4.63
CA VAL A 134 -6.68 10.36 5.27
C VAL A 134 -6.21 11.38 6.30
N ASP A 135 -5.77 10.91 7.46
CA ASP A 135 -5.24 11.78 8.50
C ASP A 135 -3.76 12.08 8.22
N ILE A 136 -3.49 13.34 7.88
CA ILE A 136 -2.15 13.82 7.53
C ILE A 136 -1.30 14.18 8.77
N ASP A 137 -1.93 14.33 9.93
CA ASP A 137 -1.34 14.81 11.18
C ASP A 137 -0.86 13.68 12.10
N ILE A 138 -1.11 12.42 11.72
CA ILE A 138 -0.53 11.24 12.36
C ILE A 138 0.99 11.41 12.45
N ARG A 139 1.56 10.99 13.58
CA ARG A 139 2.99 11.06 13.86
C ARG A 139 3.60 9.66 13.91
N ASP A 140 4.77 9.51 13.29
CA ASP A 140 5.58 8.32 13.43
C ASP A 140 6.20 8.21 14.83
N LYS A 141 6.93 7.13 15.11
CA LYS A 141 7.59 6.94 16.42
C LYS A 141 8.64 8.01 16.76
N LYS A 142 9.10 8.79 15.78
CA LYS A 142 10.03 9.90 15.97
C LYS A 142 9.32 11.26 16.07
N GLY A 143 7.99 11.27 16.03
CA GLY A 143 7.17 12.48 16.07
C GLY A 143 7.00 13.18 14.73
N TYR A 144 7.43 12.58 13.62
CA TYR A 144 7.32 13.18 12.29
C TYR A 144 5.98 12.88 11.64
N THR A 145 5.36 13.90 11.04
CA THR A 145 4.20 13.77 10.16
C THR A 145 4.62 13.48 8.72
N SER A 146 3.66 13.15 7.85
CA SER A 146 3.91 12.95 6.42
C SER A 146 4.59 14.17 5.77
N LEU A 147 4.23 15.38 6.18
CA LEU A 147 4.84 16.62 5.72
C LEU A 147 6.32 16.72 6.14
N LEU A 148 6.61 16.50 7.42
CA LEU A 148 7.98 16.57 7.94
C LEU A 148 8.89 15.53 7.29
N LEU A 149 8.36 14.34 7.03
CA LEU A 149 9.08 13.29 6.31
C LEU A 149 9.35 13.66 4.84
N ALA A 150 8.39 14.28 4.14
CA ALA A 150 8.60 14.79 2.78
C ALA A 150 9.72 15.84 2.73
N ILE A 151 9.74 16.78 3.68
CA ILE A 151 10.78 17.82 3.79
C ILE A 151 12.15 17.17 4.07
N LYS A 152 12.21 16.21 5.00
CA LYS A 152 13.45 15.50 5.33
C LYS A 152 14.02 14.72 4.15
N ALA A 153 13.15 14.16 3.32
CA ALA A 153 13.51 13.49 2.07
C ALA A 153 13.76 14.46 0.90
N GLN A 154 13.71 15.77 1.13
CA GLN A 154 13.87 16.83 0.11
C GLN A 154 12.83 16.75 -1.03
N ASN A 155 11.65 16.17 -0.74
CA ASN A 155 10.53 16.07 -1.67
C ASN A 155 9.63 17.29 -1.56
N TYR A 156 10.16 18.47 -1.90
CA TYR A 156 9.48 19.76 -1.72
C TYR A 156 8.15 19.85 -2.49
N GLU A 157 8.04 19.18 -3.63
CA GLU A 157 6.80 19.10 -4.40
C GLU A 157 5.66 18.45 -3.60
N ILE A 158 5.94 17.31 -2.97
CA ILE A 158 4.97 16.59 -2.13
C ILE A 158 4.68 17.39 -0.86
N ALA A 159 5.71 17.98 -0.26
CA ALA A 159 5.53 18.84 0.92
C ALA A 159 4.57 20.00 0.61
N ASN A 160 4.74 20.67 -0.53
CA ASN A 160 3.85 21.74 -0.98
C ASN A 160 2.42 21.25 -1.23
N ASP A 161 2.25 20.07 -1.83
CA ASP A 161 0.91 19.48 -2.03
C ASP A 161 0.22 19.16 -0.70
N LEU A 162 0.97 18.63 0.28
CA LEU A 162 0.45 18.34 1.63
C LEU A 162 0.05 19.62 2.38
N VAL A 163 0.85 20.68 2.30
CA VAL A 163 0.51 21.99 2.90
C VAL A 163 -0.74 22.57 2.27
N ARG A 164 -0.85 22.54 0.94
CA ARG A 164 -2.04 23.02 0.23
C ARG A 164 -3.30 22.24 0.64
N TYR A 165 -3.17 20.92 0.76
CA TYR A 165 -4.27 20.07 1.21
C TYR A 165 -4.68 20.38 2.66
N GLY A 166 -3.71 20.43 3.58
CA GLY A 166 -3.97 20.75 4.99
C GLY A 166 -4.66 22.11 5.18
N ASN A 167 -4.21 23.15 4.46
CA ASN A 167 -4.85 24.46 4.50
C ASN A 167 -6.28 24.43 3.96
N ALA A 168 -6.53 23.70 2.87
CA ALA A 168 -7.87 23.55 2.30
C ALA A 168 -8.83 22.86 3.29
N CYS A 169 -8.38 21.80 3.98
CA CYS A 169 -9.17 21.14 5.02
C CYS A 169 -9.43 22.04 6.24
N ALA A 170 -8.44 22.83 6.66
CA ALA A 170 -8.58 23.74 7.79
C ALA A 170 -9.54 24.93 7.52
N THR A 171 -9.74 25.29 6.25
CA THR A 171 -10.63 26.41 5.86
C THR A 171 -12.12 25.99 5.79
N ILE A 172 -12.42 24.69 5.81
CA ILE A 172 -13.79 24.15 5.69
C ILE A 172 -14.34 23.67 7.07
N ARG A 173 -13.52 23.66 8.12
CA ARG A 173 -13.92 23.33 9.50
C ARG A 173 -14.21 24.58 10.30
#